data_AF-A0A2S7DF76-F1
#
_entry.id   AF-A0A2S7DF76-F1
#
_cell.length_a   1.000
_cell.length_b   1.000
_cell.length_c   1.000
_cell.angle_alpha   90.00
_cell.angle_beta   90.00
_cell.angle_gamma   90.00
#
_symmetry.space_group_name_H-M   'P 1'
#
loop_
_entity.id
_entity.type
_entity.pdbx_description
1 polymer ?
#
loop_
_entity_poly.entity_id
_entity_poly.type
_entity_poly.pdbx_seq_one_letter_code
_entity_poly.pdbx_strand_id
1 'polypeptide(L)'
;MMAYCMQRMFKDLMQRQHQYSGNDQPPVFMPPPPSMPSSPMPCFSNLGGQHGSDTGGGSRNPGNHGRTMETDDGNAPSDTGPSRPTPASSPTGTHASLPPGTVVTAPPGIQNKTIVVHKGEVFDGKNQTYIGGSSLGDGSQNEHQQPLFIVEDGGSLCNVRMKGGGDGVHFLGSGKMVNCVNEDVSEDAITIDGQGNREHDSRIAGCGPGVSGRPHVEIINCTFNNASDKIVQDNGPADVVMRGCTVNGAGKVFRTNGGHTDINTHLQIENCQFNHVKEAVFRTDAPSAMVNFTNLRTDAPYQVIAPNASQAIGATRIGHKAYSG
;
A
#
# COMPACT_ATOMS: atom_id res chain seq x y z
N MET A 1 -21.13 -18.64 4.79
CA MET A 1 -20.04 -18.22 3.89
C MET A 1 -20.32 -18.63 2.44
N MET A 2 -20.66 -19.89 2.13
CA MET A 2 -21.07 -20.37 0.78
C MET A 2 -22.11 -19.58 -0.03
N ALA A 3 -23.01 -18.81 0.59
CA ALA A 3 -24.05 -18.10 -0.15
C ALA A 3 -23.57 -16.77 -0.76
N TYR A 4 -22.50 -16.17 -0.24
CA TYR A 4 -22.23 -14.76 -0.45
C TYR A 4 -21.27 -14.47 -1.62
N CYS A 5 -20.17 -15.22 -1.76
CA CYS A 5 -19.32 -15.15 -2.94
C CYS A 5 -20.08 -15.58 -4.23
N MET A 6 -21.00 -16.54 -4.10
CA MET A 6 -21.88 -16.98 -5.21
C MET A 6 -22.89 -15.89 -5.61
N GLN A 7 -23.47 -15.15 -4.66
CA GLN A 7 -24.46 -14.10 -4.96
C GLN A 7 -23.84 -12.89 -5.69
N ARG A 8 -22.58 -12.56 -5.41
CA ARG A 8 -21.85 -11.50 -6.12
C ARG A 8 -21.52 -11.94 -7.57
N MET A 9 -21.13 -13.20 -7.77
CA MET A 9 -20.91 -13.74 -9.12
C MET A 9 -22.21 -13.95 -9.93
N PHE A 10 -23.31 -14.35 -9.30
CA PHE A 10 -24.59 -14.57 -10.00
C PHE A 10 -25.20 -13.25 -10.50
N LYS A 11 -25.03 -12.14 -9.77
CA LYS A 11 -25.46 -10.81 -10.23
C LYS A 11 -24.66 -10.33 -11.44
N ASP A 12 -23.34 -10.54 -11.45
CA ASP A 12 -22.48 -10.13 -12.57
C ASP A 12 -22.70 -10.99 -13.83
N LEU A 13 -22.99 -12.29 -13.66
CA LEU A 13 -23.33 -13.17 -14.79
C LEU A 13 -24.69 -12.81 -15.41
N MET A 14 -25.68 -12.46 -14.58
CA MET A 14 -27.02 -12.04 -15.03
C MET A 14 -27.01 -10.64 -15.67
N GLN A 15 -26.19 -9.69 -15.19
CA GLN A 15 -26.04 -8.38 -15.83
C GLN A 15 -25.35 -8.47 -17.21
N ARG A 16 -24.43 -9.43 -17.42
CA ARG A 16 -23.85 -9.69 -18.75
C ARG A 16 -24.86 -10.24 -19.76
N GLN A 17 -25.87 -11.01 -19.33
CA GLN A 17 -26.90 -11.49 -20.24
C GLN A 17 -27.90 -10.41 -20.65
N HIS A 18 -28.16 -9.41 -19.80
CA HIS A 18 -29.04 -8.29 -20.13
C HIS A 18 -28.41 -7.22 -21.04
N GLN A 19 -27.08 -7.17 -21.16
CA GLN A 19 -26.40 -6.30 -22.14
C GLN A 19 -26.30 -6.91 -23.55
N TYR A 20 -26.68 -8.18 -23.73
CA TYR A 20 -26.61 -8.90 -25.02
C TYR A 20 -27.96 -9.20 -25.67
N SER A 21 -29.05 -8.55 -25.22
CA SER A 21 -30.36 -8.66 -25.87
C SER A 21 -30.89 -7.27 -26.22
N GLY A 22 -30.42 -6.76 -27.36
CA GLY A 22 -30.92 -5.51 -27.93
C GLY A 22 -30.32 -5.25 -29.31
N ASN A 23 -31.10 -5.58 -30.34
CA ASN A 23 -30.93 -5.31 -31.78
C ASN A 23 -30.13 -6.32 -32.60
N ASP A 24 -30.86 -7.32 -33.11
CA ASP A 24 -30.53 -8.05 -34.33
C ASP A 24 -30.59 -7.11 -35.55
N GLN A 25 -29.44 -6.75 -36.10
CA GLN A 25 -29.27 -6.37 -37.51
C GLN A 25 -28.07 -7.13 -38.10
N PRO A 26 -28.18 -7.70 -39.30
CA PRO A 26 -27.11 -8.49 -39.90
C PRO A 26 -25.90 -7.61 -40.22
N PRO A 27 -24.66 -8.13 -40.11
CA PRO A 27 -23.46 -7.32 -40.27
C PRO A 27 -23.27 -6.89 -41.72
N VAL A 28 -23.23 -5.57 -41.92
CA VAL A 28 -22.75 -4.95 -43.16
C VAL A 28 -21.23 -5.07 -43.16
N PHE A 29 -20.67 -5.71 -44.18
CA PHE A 29 -19.22 -5.78 -44.40
C PHE A 29 -18.66 -4.36 -44.56
N MET A 30 -17.88 -3.89 -43.59
CA MET A 30 -17.06 -2.69 -43.73
C MET A 30 -15.64 -3.09 -44.18
N PRO A 31 -15.08 -2.48 -45.24
CA PRO A 31 -13.71 -2.73 -45.63
C PRO A 31 -12.73 -2.16 -44.59
N PRO A 32 -11.52 -2.73 -44.46
CA PRO A 32 -10.54 -2.25 -43.49
C PRO A 32 -10.09 -0.81 -43.82
N PRO A 33 -9.78 0.03 -42.80
CA PRO A 33 -9.27 1.37 -43.01
C PRO A 33 -7.89 1.34 -43.68
N PRO A 34 -7.57 2.29 -44.57
CA PRO A 34 -6.28 2.33 -45.25
C PRO A 34 -5.14 2.59 -44.26
N SER A 35 -4.06 1.83 -44.44
CA SER A 35 -2.78 1.96 -43.76
C SER A 35 -2.18 3.37 -43.96
N MET A 36 -1.94 4.09 -42.86
CA MET A 36 -1.25 5.37 -42.90
C MET A 36 0.26 5.20 -43.18
N PRO A 37 0.88 6.06 -44.01
CA PRO A 37 2.29 5.98 -44.34
C PRO A 37 3.18 6.49 -43.20
N SER A 38 4.27 5.74 -42.97
CA SER A 38 5.39 6.09 -42.11
C SER A 38 6.05 7.40 -42.55
N SER A 39 6.12 8.39 -41.64
CA SER A 39 6.91 9.60 -41.85
C SER A 39 8.40 9.35 -41.60
N PRO A 40 9.31 9.93 -42.40
CA PRO A 40 10.74 9.63 -42.35
C PRO A 40 11.47 10.41 -41.25
N MET A 41 12.43 9.72 -40.61
CA MET A 41 13.54 10.28 -39.85
C MET A 41 14.40 11.21 -40.74
N PRO A 42 15.01 12.26 -40.19
CA PRO A 42 16.29 12.76 -40.68
C PRO A 42 17.43 12.27 -39.80
N CYS A 43 18.38 11.56 -40.41
CA CYS A 43 19.71 11.27 -39.86
C CYS A 43 20.78 12.16 -40.48
N PHE A 44 21.91 12.27 -39.75
CA PHE A 44 23.25 12.78 -40.09
C PHE A 44 23.44 14.31 -40.00
N SER A 45 24.52 14.81 -39.36
CA SER A 45 25.91 14.36 -39.46
C SER A 45 26.77 14.69 -38.22
N ASN A 46 27.83 13.90 -38.07
CA ASN A 46 28.92 14.01 -37.10
C ASN A 46 30.15 14.64 -37.79
N LEU A 47 31.01 15.32 -37.02
CA LEU A 47 32.42 15.74 -37.24
C LEU A 47 32.63 17.00 -36.36
N GLY A 48 33.52 17.11 -35.37
CA GLY A 48 34.89 16.61 -35.22
C GLY A 48 35.79 17.84 -34.99
N GLY A 49 36.47 17.96 -33.85
CA GLY A 49 37.40 19.07 -33.58
C GLY A 49 37.96 19.10 -32.16
N GLN A 50 39.23 18.70 -32.01
CA GLN A 50 40.07 18.74 -30.81
C GLN A 50 40.72 20.12 -30.57
N HIS A 51 41.48 20.21 -29.47
CA HIS A 51 42.37 21.27 -28.95
C HIS A 51 41.70 22.32 -28.03
N GLY A 52 42.22 22.65 -26.85
CA GLY A 52 43.50 22.32 -26.23
C GLY A 52 43.53 22.74 -24.73
N SER A 53 44.52 22.19 -24.05
CA SER A 53 44.97 22.46 -22.68
C SER A 53 45.42 23.92 -22.48
N ASP A 54 45.12 24.50 -21.31
CA ASP A 54 46.11 25.36 -20.64
C ASP A 54 45.91 25.48 -19.12
N THR A 55 47.04 25.54 -18.43
CA THR A 55 47.26 25.59 -16.98
C THR A 55 47.61 27.01 -16.52
N GLY A 56 47.27 27.36 -15.26
CA GLY A 56 47.79 28.53 -14.52
C GLY A 56 46.67 29.19 -13.71
N GLY A 57 46.74 29.42 -12.39
CA GLY A 57 47.86 29.75 -11.53
C GLY A 57 47.74 31.22 -11.12
N GLY A 58 47.35 31.54 -9.88
CA GLY A 58 47.37 32.92 -9.39
C GLY A 58 46.52 33.22 -8.15
N SER A 59 47.17 33.21 -6.98
CA SER A 59 46.71 33.82 -5.73
C SER A 59 47.35 35.20 -5.56
N ARG A 60 46.63 36.19 -5.00
CA ARG A 60 47.09 37.15 -3.94
C ARG A 60 46.13 38.36 -3.75
N ASN A 61 45.71 38.53 -2.48
CA ASN A 61 45.54 39.71 -1.57
C ASN A 61 45.67 41.16 -2.10
N PRO A 62 45.24 42.24 -1.39
CA PRO A 62 45.33 42.51 0.09
C PRO A 62 43.99 42.96 0.73
N GLY A 63 43.74 42.96 2.05
CA GLY A 63 44.56 43.34 3.20
C GLY A 63 44.22 44.78 3.63
N ASN A 64 43.47 44.97 4.73
CA ASN A 64 43.32 46.29 5.36
C ASN A 64 43.38 46.18 6.90
N HIS A 65 44.19 47.04 7.52
CA HIS A 65 44.52 47.14 8.94
C HIS A 65 44.27 48.58 9.44
N GLY A 66 43.92 48.72 10.73
CA GLY A 66 44.03 49.94 11.56
C GLY A 66 42.68 50.51 12.02
N ARG A 67 42.21 50.32 13.28
CA ARG A 67 42.50 51.04 14.56
C ARG A 67 42.33 52.58 14.41
N THR A 68 41.53 53.30 15.23
CA THR A 68 41.65 53.56 16.69
C THR A 68 40.44 54.33 17.27
N MET A 69 40.10 54.07 18.56
CA MET A 69 39.63 54.93 19.70
C MET A 69 38.35 55.83 19.51
N GLU A 70 37.42 56.07 20.45
CA GLU A 70 37.47 56.39 21.90
C GLU A 70 36.16 56.02 22.67
N THR A 71 36.25 56.17 24.00
CA THR A 71 35.38 56.08 25.19
C THR A 71 33.95 56.65 25.17
N ASP A 72 33.02 56.11 25.97
CA ASP A 72 32.51 56.69 27.26
C ASP A 72 31.18 56.02 27.76
N ASP A 73 30.95 56.10 29.08
CA ASP A 73 29.96 55.46 29.95
C ASP A 73 28.50 55.98 29.84
N GLY A 74 27.52 55.19 30.32
CA GLY A 74 26.16 55.69 30.62
C GLY A 74 25.11 54.63 31.01
N ASN A 75 24.36 54.86 32.10
CA ASN A 75 23.61 53.90 32.91
C ASN A 75 22.05 54.10 32.84
N ALA A 76 21.31 52.97 32.86
CA ALA A 76 19.90 52.74 33.32
C ALA A 76 18.67 53.31 32.53
N PRO A 77 17.40 52.82 32.70
CA PRO A 77 16.86 51.71 33.52
C PRO A 77 15.88 50.71 32.79
N SER A 78 15.37 49.77 33.59
CA SER A 78 14.45 48.64 33.39
C SER A 78 13.06 48.90 32.77
N ASP A 79 12.55 47.90 32.03
CA ASP A 79 11.10 47.64 31.93
C ASP A 79 10.79 46.13 31.96
N THR A 80 9.83 45.75 32.80
CA THR A 80 9.39 44.39 33.12
C THR A 80 8.15 44.03 32.32
N GLY A 81 8.25 43.04 31.42
CA GLY A 81 7.10 42.47 30.68
C GLY A 81 7.00 40.95 30.87
N PRO A 82 5.78 40.38 30.96
CA PRO A 82 5.58 38.98 31.33
C PRO A 82 6.02 38.02 30.22
N SER A 83 6.78 36.99 30.59
CA SER A 83 7.23 35.93 29.68
C SER A 83 6.03 35.10 29.21
N ARG A 84 5.69 35.27 27.94
CA ARG A 84 4.77 34.41 27.18
C ARG A 84 5.29 32.96 27.19
N PRO A 85 4.44 31.94 27.47
CA PRO A 85 4.90 30.56 27.42
C PRO A 85 5.22 30.19 25.97
N THR A 86 6.46 29.78 25.74
CA THR A 86 6.90 29.15 24.49
C THR A 86 6.15 27.83 24.30
N PRO A 87 5.56 27.55 23.12
CA PRO A 87 4.94 26.25 22.88
C PRO A 87 6.01 25.16 22.98
N ALA A 88 5.73 24.15 23.80
CA ALA A 88 6.58 22.99 23.97
C ALA A 88 6.81 22.29 22.62
N SER A 89 8.08 22.13 22.25
CA SER A 89 8.50 21.29 21.14
C SER A 89 8.11 19.84 21.43
N SER A 90 7.20 19.31 20.62
CA SER A 90 6.83 17.88 20.60
C SER A 90 8.07 17.00 20.35
N PRO A 91 8.14 15.79 20.93
CA PRO A 91 9.29 14.93 20.75
C PRO A 91 9.34 14.41 19.31
N THR A 92 10.40 14.77 18.59
CA THR A 92 10.76 14.23 17.27
C THR A 92 11.22 12.78 17.43
N GLY A 93 10.25 11.85 17.42
CA GLY A 93 10.55 10.47 17.06
C GLY A 93 11.06 10.45 15.62
N THR A 94 12.17 9.76 15.37
CA THR A 94 12.71 9.53 14.02
C THR A 94 11.67 8.77 13.20
N HIS A 95 10.93 9.48 12.35
CA HIS A 95 10.01 8.89 11.37
C HIS A 95 10.81 8.08 10.33
N ALA A 96 10.22 6.98 9.85
CA ALA A 96 10.80 6.23 8.74
C ALA A 96 10.90 7.12 7.49
N SER A 97 11.97 6.93 6.70
CA SER A 97 12.12 7.63 5.42
C SER A 97 10.91 7.34 4.53
N LEU A 98 10.29 8.39 4.00
CA LEU A 98 9.18 8.26 3.06
C LEU A 98 9.69 7.72 1.71
N PRO A 99 8.87 6.91 1.00
CA PRO A 99 9.11 6.59 -0.41
C PRO A 99 9.08 7.84 -1.29
N PRO A 100 9.66 7.80 -2.51
CA PRO A 100 9.51 8.88 -3.50
C PRO A 100 8.05 9.05 -3.91
N GLY A 101 7.59 10.30 -4.02
CA GLY A 101 6.25 10.65 -4.51
C GLY A 101 5.76 11.99 -3.96
N THR A 102 4.61 12.45 -4.45
CA THR A 102 3.96 13.66 -3.90
C THR A 102 3.38 13.33 -2.54
N VAL A 103 3.84 14.02 -1.49
CA VAL A 103 3.37 13.77 -0.12
C VAL A 103 2.03 14.46 0.11
N VAL A 104 1.04 13.69 0.57
CA VAL A 104 -0.33 14.14 0.91
C VAL A 104 -0.70 13.76 2.34
N THR A 105 -1.73 14.39 2.89
CA THR A 105 -2.27 14.10 4.23
C THR A 105 -3.77 14.37 4.26
N ALA A 106 -4.47 13.75 5.21
CA ALA A 106 -5.86 14.07 5.58
C ALA A 106 -5.96 14.35 7.08
N PRO A 107 -6.99 15.08 7.55
CA PRO A 107 -7.22 15.28 8.98
C PRO A 107 -7.37 13.95 9.72
N PRO A 108 -6.68 13.74 10.86
CA PRO A 108 -6.83 12.54 11.66
C PRO A 108 -8.15 12.51 12.42
N GLY A 109 -8.47 11.39 13.05
CA GLY A 109 -9.72 11.16 13.77
C GLY A 109 -10.71 10.32 12.97
N ILE A 110 -12.01 10.52 13.23
CA ILE A 110 -13.08 9.73 12.64
C ILE A 110 -13.22 10.03 11.15
N GLN A 111 -13.14 8.98 10.33
CA GLN A 111 -13.32 9.02 8.89
C GLN A 111 -14.68 8.41 8.55
N ASN A 112 -15.57 9.21 7.99
CA ASN A 112 -16.88 8.75 7.51
C ASN A 112 -16.90 8.53 5.99
N LYS A 113 -15.75 8.65 5.34
CA LYS A 113 -15.52 8.39 3.93
C LYS A 113 -14.13 7.77 3.77
N THR A 114 -13.98 6.90 2.78
CA THR A 114 -12.69 6.32 2.42
C THR A 114 -11.71 7.41 2.05
N ILE A 115 -10.49 7.32 2.56
CA ILE A 115 -9.37 8.16 2.15
C ILE A 115 -8.71 7.50 0.94
N VAL A 116 -8.57 8.25 -0.15
CA VAL A 116 -7.92 7.75 -1.37
C VAL A 116 -6.49 8.29 -1.41
N VAL A 117 -5.52 7.40 -1.60
CA VAL A 117 -4.13 7.72 -1.92
C VAL A 117 -3.98 7.51 -3.41
N HIS A 118 -3.93 8.59 -4.18
CA HIS A 118 -3.96 8.50 -5.63
C HIS A 118 -2.64 7.98 -6.19
N LYS A 119 -2.67 7.65 -7.49
CA LYS A 119 -1.55 7.09 -8.23
C LYS A 119 -0.22 7.82 -7.96
N GLY A 120 0.74 7.13 -7.36
CA GLY A 120 2.08 7.65 -7.07
C GLY A 120 2.17 8.65 -5.90
N GLU A 121 1.08 8.90 -5.18
CA GLU A 121 1.10 9.72 -3.97
C GLU A 121 1.65 8.95 -2.77
N VAL A 122 2.21 9.70 -1.82
CA VAL A 122 2.63 9.20 -0.51
C VAL A 122 1.77 9.86 0.54
N PHE A 123 0.81 9.12 1.10
CA PHE A 123 0.09 9.57 2.27
C PHE A 123 0.97 9.42 3.50
N ASP A 124 1.36 10.52 4.13
CA ASP A 124 2.10 10.52 5.39
C ASP A 124 1.20 10.92 6.55
N GLY A 125 0.77 9.93 7.32
CA GLY A 125 -0.06 10.12 8.50
C GLY A 125 0.67 10.73 9.70
N LYS A 126 2.01 10.87 9.65
CA LYS A 126 2.81 11.46 10.74
C LYS A 126 2.53 10.84 12.12
N ASN A 127 2.32 9.53 12.16
CA ASN A 127 1.92 8.72 13.31
C ASN A 127 0.59 9.13 13.94
N GLN A 128 -0.26 9.86 13.23
CA GLN A 128 -1.61 10.21 13.67
C GLN A 128 -2.57 9.03 13.49
N THR A 129 -3.68 9.06 14.25
CA THR A 129 -4.69 8.00 14.25
C THR A 129 -5.88 8.34 13.35
N TYR A 130 -6.25 7.40 12.49
CA TYR A 130 -7.40 7.44 11.60
C TYR A 130 -8.38 6.33 12.02
N ILE A 131 -9.61 6.72 12.34
CA ILE A 131 -10.61 5.81 12.92
C ILE A 131 -11.74 5.64 11.90
N GLY A 132 -11.99 4.42 11.44
CA GLY A 132 -13.14 4.18 10.58
C GLY A 132 -14.46 4.42 11.33
N GLY A 133 -15.28 5.32 10.80
CA GLY A 133 -16.60 5.65 11.33
C GLY A 133 -17.68 4.71 10.81
N SER A 134 -18.89 4.83 11.37
CA SER A 134 -20.02 3.94 11.06
C SER A 134 -20.49 3.97 9.60
N SER A 135 -20.18 5.04 8.86
CA SER A 135 -20.45 5.11 7.41
C SER A 135 -19.55 4.19 6.58
N LEU A 136 -18.41 3.76 7.13
CA LEU A 136 -17.54 2.78 6.50
C LEU A 136 -17.89 1.36 6.93
N GLY A 137 -18.35 1.17 8.16
CA GLY A 137 -18.71 -0.13 8.69
C GLY A 137 -18.67 -0.13 10.20
N ASP A 138 -18.98 -1.27 10.81
CA ASP A 138 -18.97 -1.47 12.26
C ASP A 138 -17.73 -2.21 12.77
N GLY A 139 -16.84 -2.65 11.87
CA GLY A 139 -15.64 -3.41 12.16
C GLY A 139 -15.90 -4.90 12.42
N SER A 140 -17.13 -5.36 12.21
CA SER A 140 -17.48 -6.78 12.35
C SER A 140 -16.93 -7.61 11.18
N GLN A 141 -17.26 -8.89 11.13
CA GLN A 141 -16.91 -9.79 10.02
C GLN A 141 -17.91 -9.70 8.85
N ASN A 142 -18.55 -8.55 8.68
CA ASN A 142 -19.47 -8.29 7.57
C ASN A 142 -18.68 -7.91 6.30
N GLU A 143 -18.94 -8.62 5.19
CA GLU A 143 -18.22 -8.50 3.91
C GLU A 143 -18.60 -7.26 3.04
N HIS A 144 -19.42 -6.32 3.54
CA HIS A 144 -19.87 -5.13 2.77
C HIS A 144 -19.39 -3.79 3.31
N GLN A 145 -18.41 -3.85 4.19
CA GLN A 145 -17.80 -2.65 4.73
C GLN A 145 -16.96 -1.95 3.66
N GLN A 146 -16.83 -0.65 3.80
CA GLN A 146 -16.00 0.18 2.94
C GLN A 146 -14.59 0.26 3.51
N PRO A 147 -13.56 0.32 2.66
CA PRO A 147 -12.20 0.53 3.12
C PRO A 147 -12.04 1.85 3.85
N LEU A 148 -11.17 1.88 4.86
CA LEU A 148 -10.69 3.12 5.46
C LEU A 148 -9.76 3.87 4.50
N PHE A 149 -8.89 3.12 3.81
CA PHE A 149 -8.01 3.65 2.78
C PHE A 149 -8.13 2.83 1.49
N ILE A 150 -8.14 3.52 0.35
CA ILE A 150 -7.82 2.91 -0.95
C ILE A 150 -6.48 3.47 -1.41
N VAL A 151 -5.56 2.60 -1.79
CA VAL A 151 -4.26 2.93 -2.35
C VAL A 151 -4.27 2.55 -3.83
N GLU A 152 -4.24 3.55 -4.70
CA GLU A 152 -4.11 3.36 -6.14
C GLU A 152 -2.70 2.86 -6.53
N ASP A 153 -2.55 2.44 -7.80
CA ASP A 153 -1.29 1.92 -8.35
C ASP A 153 -0.10 2.87 -8.10
N GLY A 154 0.98 2.36 -7.50
CA GLY A 154 2.17 3.12 -7.12
C GLY A 154 2.02 4.00 -5.87
N GLY A 155 0.84 4.04 -5.24
CA GLY A 155 0.62 4.82 -4.01
C GLY A 155 1.33 4.22 -2.79
N SER A 156 1.56 5.05 -1.77
CA SER A 156 2.18 4.63 -0.50
C SER A 156 1.44 5.20 0.71
N LEU A 157 1.12 4.34 1.68
CA LEU A 157 0.55 4.69 2.98
C LEU A 157 1.65 4.60 4.04
N CYS A 158 2.00 5.71 4.68
CA CYS A 158 3.13 5.80 5.60
C CYS A 158 2.74 6.38 6.95
N ASN A 159 3.32 5.85 8.04
CA ASN A 159 3.21 6.43 9.38
C ASN A 159 1.75 6.62 9.83
N VAL A 160 0.87 5.66 9.55
CA VAL A 160 -0.55 5.73 9.91
C VAL A 160 -0.83 4.81 11.10
N ARG A 161 -1.53 5.32 12.11
CA ARG A 161 -2.21 4.47 13.09
C ARG A 161 -3.68 4.35 12.68
N MET A 162 -4.25 3.16 12.72
CA MET A 162 -5.61 2.90 12.28
C MET A 162 -6.35 1.94 13.21
N LYS A 163 -7.67 2.08 13.27
CA LYS A 163 -8.62 1.18 13.94
C LYS A 163 -10.06 1.52 13.56
N GLY A 164 -11.02 0.80 14.14
CA GLY A 164 -12.43 1.16 14.09
C GLY A 164 -13.18 0.36 13.03
N GLY A 165 -14.22 0.97 12.47
CA GLY A 165 -15.07 0.31 11.47
C GLY A 165 -14.45 0.29 10.07
N GLY A 166 -15.12 -0.41 9.15
CA GLY A 166 -14.69 -0.49 7.76
C GLY A 166 -13.91 -1.78 7.47
N ASP A 167 -13.17 -1.75 6.37
CA ASP A 167 -12.44 -2.89 5.83
C ASP A 167 -10.94 -2.55 5.59
N GLY A 168 -10.30 -1.94 6.58
CA GLY A 168 -8.86 -1.68 6.53
C GLY A 168 -8.36 -0.88 5.30
N VAL A 169 -7.30 -1.37 4.67
CA VAL A 169 -6.60 -0.73 3.54
C VAL A 169 -6.71 -1.60 2.28
N HIS A 170 -7.28 -1.07 1.22
CA HIS A 170 -7.38 -1.76 -0.07
C HIS A 170 -6.28 -1.29 -1.02
N PHE A 171 -5.53 -2.23 -1.60
CA PHE A 171 -4.58 -1.97 -2.67
C PHE A 171 -5.25 -2.30 -4.02
N LEU A 172 -5.56 -1.26 -4.79
CA LEU A 172 -6.09 -1.43 -6.14
C LEU A 172 -5.02 -2.06 -7.04
N GLY A 173 -3.78 -1.60 -6.95
CA GLY A 173 -2.64 -2.03 -7.77
C GLY A 173 -1.37 -2.20 -6.95
N SER A 174 -0.21 -1.90 -7.54
CA SER A 174 1.05 -1.89 -6.79
C SER A 174 1.01 -0.83 -5.71
N GLY A 175 1.69 -1.03 -4.58
CA GLY A 175 1.72 -0.01 -3.53
C GLY A 175 2.52 -0.40 -2.32
N LYS A 176 2.64 0.55 -1.38
CA LYS A 176 3.39 0.34 -0.14
C LYS A 176 2.59 0.71 1.09
N MET A 177 2.72 -0.07 2.16
CA MET A 177 2.31 0.28 3.51
C MET A 177 3.56 0.25 4.39
N VAL A 178 3.94 1.40 4.94
CA VAL A 178 5.22 1.54 5.65
C VAL A 178 5.01 2.13 7.04
N ASN A 179 5.56 1.49 8.06
CA ASN A 179 5.52 1.98 9.45
C ASN A 179 4.08 2.30 9.91
N CYS A 180 3.13 1.44 9.58
CA CYS A 180 1.73 1.60 9.96
C CYS A 180 1.37 0.67 11.13
N VAL A 181 0.43 1.11 11.97
CA VAL A 181 -0.07 0.33 13.11
C VAL A 181 -1.58 0.19 12.99
N ASN A 182 -2.07 -1.03 12.77
CA ASN A 182 -3.47 -1.34 12.97
C ASN A 182 -3.67 -1.78 14.44
N GLU A 183 -4.24 -0.88 15.24
CA GLU A 183 -4.40 -1.04 16.69
C GLU A 183 -5.44 -2.12 17.04
N ASP A 184 -6.45 -2.28 16.17
CA ASP A 184 -7.54 -3.23 16.32
C ASP A 184 -8.12 -3.50 14.92
N VAL A 185 -7.77 -4.66 14.36
CA VAL A 185 -8.16 -5.02 13.00
C VAL A 185 -9.67 -5.23 12.91
N SER A 186 -10.28 -4.62 11.89
CA SER A 186 -11.71 -4.67 11.56
C SER A 186 -12.12 -6.02 10.93
N GLU A 187 -12.80 -6.04 9.77
CA GLU A 187 -12.96 -7.30 9.02
C GLU A 187 -11.57 -7.84 8.67
N ASP A 188 -10.84 -7.04 7.89
CA ASP A 188 -9.45 -7.25 7.49
C ASP A 188 -8.58 -6.04 7.84
N ALA A 189 -7.25 -6.22 7.82
CA ALA A 189 -6.33 -5.08 7.89
C ALA A 189 -5.98 -4.56 6.49
N ILE A 190 -5.82 -5.49 5.54
CA ILE A 190 -5.36 -5.22 4.18
C ILE A 190 -6.12 -6.13 3.22
N THR A 191 -6.61 -5.55 2.13
CA THR A 191 -7.16 -6.28 0.99
C THR A 191 -6.32 -5.96 -0.25
N ILE A 192 -5.82 -7.00 -0.91
CA ILE A 192 -5.22 -6.87 -2.25
C ILE A 192 -6.30 -7.19 -3.25
N ASP A 193 -6.63 -6.23 -4.10
CA ASP A 193 -7.79 -6.37 -4.96
C ASP A 193 -7.61 -7.42 -6.05
N GLY A 194 -8.69 -8.15 -6.29
CA GLY A 194 -8.90 -8.97 -7.47
C GLY A 194 -9.80 -8.26 -8.47
N GLN A 195 -10.10 -8.92 -9.58
CA GLN A 195 -11.04 -8.37 -10.57
C GLN A 195 -12.42 -8.06 -9.94
N GLY A 196 -12.88 -8.89 -8.99
CA GLY A 196 -14.22 -8.79 -8.42
C GLY A 196 -14.46 -7.58 -7.50
N ASN A 197 -13.47 -7.15 -6.72
CA ASN A 197 -13.59 -5.97 -5.84
C ASN A 197 -12.93 -4.72 -6.42
N ARG A 198 -11.92 -4.84 -7.27
CA ARG A 198 -11.23 -3.69 -7.91
C ARG A 198 -12.17 -2.73 -8.62
N GLU A 199 -13.17 -3.26 -9.32
CA GLU A 199 -14.16 -2.47 -10.07
C GLU A 199 -15.04 -1.62 -9.14
N HIS A 200 -15.31 -2.09 -7.92
CA HIS A 200 -16.01 -1.31 -6.90
C HIS A 200 -15.11 -0.25 -6.31
N ASP A 201 -13.89 -0.63 -5.93
CA ASP A 201 -12.96 0.26 -5.23
C ASP A 201 -12.43 1.35 -6.16
N SER A 202 -12.27 1.07 -7.46
CA SER A 202 -11.92 2.10 -8.45
C SER A 202 -13.00 3.17 -8.59
N ARG A 203 -14.29 2.81 -8.44
CA ARG A 203 -15.38 3.81 -8.43
C ARG A 203 -15.35 4.70 -7.20
N ILE A 204 -14.98 4.17 -6.03
CA ILE A 204 -14.78 4.96 -4.81
C ILE A 204 -13.59 5.91 -4.99
N ALA A 205 -12.49 5.39 -5.56
CA ALA A 205 -11.29 6.17 -5.85
C ALA A 205 -11.49 7.24 -6.93
N GLY A 206 -12.52 7.08 -7.77
CA GLY A 206 -12.76 7.96 -8.92
C GLY A 206 -11.80 7.68 -10.10
N CYS A 207 -11.24 6.46 -10.16
CA CYS A 207 -10.30 6.02 -11.19
C CYS A 207 -10.88 4.84 -12.00
N GLY A 208 -10.18 4.44 -13.06
CA GLY A 208 -10.48 3.19 -13.78
C GLY A 208 -9.93 1.96 -13.05
N PRO A 209 -10.46 0.75 -13.29
CA PRO A 209 -10.02 -0.50 -12.66
C PRO A 209 -8.70 -1.04 -13.24
N GLY A 210 -8.06 -0.30 -14.16
CA GLY A 210 -6.84 -0.75 -14.83
C GLY A 210 -5.63 -0.68 -13.90
N VAL A 211 -4.89 -1.79 -13.82
CA VAL A 211 -3.61 -1.87 -13.08
C VAL A 211 -2.47 -2.21 -14.02
N SER A 212 -1.28 -1.72 -13.71
CA SER A 212 -0.08 -1.93 -14.52
C SER A 212 0.53 -3.31 -14.22
N GLY A 213 0.14 -4.33 -14.99
CA GLY A 213 0.69 -5.68 -14.83
C GLY A 213 0.26 -6.38 -13.53
N ARG A 214 1.12 -7.27 -13.01
CA ARG A 214 0.90 -7.91 -11.70
C ARG A 214 1.21 -6.90 -10.60
N PRO A 215 0.26 -6.58 -9.70
CA PRO A 215 0.51 -5.73 -8.54
C PRO A 215 1.70 -6.19 -7.71
N HIS A 216 2.55 -5.24 -7.31
CA HIS A 216 3.59 -5.45 -6.29
C HIS A 216 3.24 -4.69 -5.01
N VAL A 217 2.97 -5.41 -3.91
CA VAL A 217 2.55 -4.82 -2.64
C VAL A 217 3.63 -5.03 -1.56
N GLU A 218 4.14 -3.94 -1.00
CA GLU A 218 5.14 -3.97 0.06
C GLU A 218 4.53 -3.53 1.40
N ILE A 219 4.57 -4.40 2.40
CA ILE A 219 4.09 -4.15 3.77
C ILE A 219 5.31 -4.20 4.68
N ILE A 220 5.78 -3.04 5.12
CA ILE A 220 7.11 -2.87 5.72
C ILE A 220 7.02 -2.23 7.11
N ASN A 221 7.59 -2.90 8.11
CA ASN A 221 7.64 -2.44 9.50
C ASN A 221 6.26 -2.11 10.09
N CYS A 222 5.23 -2.86 9.69
CA CYS A 222 3.87 -2.67 10.17
C CYS A 222 3.55 -3.53 11.39
N THR A 223 2.67 -3.04 12.26
CA THR A 223 2.13 -3.82 13.39
C THR A 223 0.64 -3.99 13.24
N PHE A 224 0.14 -5.21 13.45
CA PHE A 224 -1.29 -5.51 13.41
C PHE A 224 -1.72 -6.26 14.67
N ASN A 225 -2.82 -5.84 15.28
CA ASN A 225 -3.31 -6.43 16.52
C ASN A 225 -4.77 -6.86 16.38
N ASN A 226 -5.13 -7.93 17.09
CA ASN A 226 -6.50 -8.36 17.35
C ASN A 226 -7.35 -8.70 16.11
N ALA A 227 -6.77 -9.24 15.04
CA ALA A 227 -7.59 -9.70 13.92
C ALA A 227 -8.44 -10.91 14.30
N SER A 228 -9.76 -10.78 14.09
CA SER A 228 -10.71 -11.86 14.36
C SER A 228 -10.49 -13.05 13.43
N ASP A 229 -10.28 -12.78 12.14
CA ASP A 229 -9.91 -13.79 11.13
C ASP A 229 -8.57 -13.46 10.45
N LYS A 230 -8.52 -12.58 9.45
CA LYS A 230 -7.33 -12.41 8.60
C LYS A 230 -6.71 -11.02 8.70
N ILE A 231 -5.38 -10.95 8.53
CA ILE A 231 -4.66 -9.67 8.40
C ILE A 231 -4.70 -9.23 6.94
N VAL A 232 -4.27 -10.11 6.03
CA VAL A 232 -4.28 -9.85 4.59
C VAL A 232 -5.27 -10.78 3.90
N GLN A 233 -6.26 -10.21 3.22
CA GLN A 233 -7.07 -10.86 2.21
C GLN A 233 -6.47 -10.59 0.84
N ASP A 234 -6.26 -11.65 0.07
CA ASP A 234 -5.72 -11.56 -1.28
C ASP A 234 -6.74 -12.08 -2.30
N ASN A 235 -7.32 -11.17 -3.06
CA ASN A 235 -8.38 -11.45 -4.01
C ASN A 235 -7.88 -11.64 -5.45
N GLY A 236 -6.58 -11.47 -5.71
CA GLY A 236 -6.04 -11.50 -7.07
C GLY A 236 -4.57 -11.90 -7.14
N PRO A 237 -4.00 -12.07 -8.35
CA PRO A 237 -2.59 -12.37 -8.48
C PRO A 237 -1.73 -11.16 -8.08
N ALA A 238 -0.80 -11.33 -7.13
CA ALA A 238 0.12 -10.28 -6.71
C ALA A 238 1.51 -10.83 -6.33
N ASP A 239 2.54 -9.98 -6.43
CA ASP A 239 3.81 -10.21 -5.74
C ASP A 239 3.78 -9.40 -4.44
N VAL A 240 3.95 -10.05 -3.29
CA VAL A 240 3.78 -9.40 -1.98
C VAL A 240 5.02 -9.58 -1.13
N VAL A 241 5.46 -8.51 -0.48
CA VAL A 241 6.55 -8.54 0.49
C VAL A 241 6.04 -8.06 1.85
N MET A 242 6.13 -8.91 2.87
CA MET A 242 5.94 -8.52 4.26
C MET A 242 7.29 -8.55 4.97
N ARG A 243 7.81 -7.40 5.38
CA ARG A 243 9.15 -7.31 6.00
C ARG A 243 9.14 -6.52 7.30
N GLY A 244 9.75 -7.08 8.34
CA GLY A 244 9.86 -6.40 9.65
C GLY A 244 8.52 -6.23 10.36
N CYS A 245 7.49 -6.97 9.95
CA CYS A 245 6.14 -6.83 10.49
C CYS A 245 5.95 -7.62 11.78
N THR A 246 5.08 -7.09 12.65
CA THR A 246 4.64 -7.76 13.87
C THR A 246 3.13 -8.02 13.82
N VAL A 247 2.70 -9.23 14.18
CA VAL A 247 1.29 -9.57 14.36
C VAL A 247 1.09 -10.06 15.78
N ASN A 248 0.07 -9.53 16.46
CA ASN A 248 -0.33 -9.96 17.80
C ASN A 248 -1.82 -10.32 17.78
N GLY A 249 -2.13 -11.59 17.53
CA GLY A 249 -3.50 -12.08 17.41
C GLY A 249 -4.04 -11.99 15.99
N ALA A 250 -4.22 -13.15 15.37
CA ALA A 250 -4.92 -13.32 14.11
C ALA A 250 -5.48 -14.75 13.98
N GLY A 251 -6.52 -14.95 13.20
CA GLY A 251 -6.84 -16.29 12.68
C GLY A 251 -5.77 -16.74 11.69
N LYS A 252 -5.58 -15.95 10.63
CA LYS A 252 -4.63 -16.17 9.54
C LYS A 252 -3.86 -14.88 9.27
N VAL A 253 -2.57 -14.94 8.99
CA VAL A 253 -1.83 -13.71 8.61
C VAL A 253 -2.11 -13.35 7.15
N PHE A 254 -2.06 -14.32 6.25
CA PHE A 254 -2.30 -14.10 4.83
C PHE A 254 -3.22 -15.18 4.28
N ARG A 255 -4.31 -14.77 3.64
CA ARG A 255 -5.31 -15.66 3.06
C ARG A 255 -5.61 -15.25 1.62
N THR A 256 -5.28 -16.12 0.66
CA THR A 256 -5.87 -15.99 -0.67
C THR A 256 -7.37 -16.25 -0.59
N ASN A 257 -8.17 -15.63 -1.45
CA ASN A 257 -9.62 -15.80 -1.42
C ASN A 257 -10.01 -17.29 -1.46
N GLY A 258 -10.96 -17.67 -0.60
CA GLY A 258 -11.28 -19.07 -0.34
C GLY A 258 -11.93 -19.76 -1.53
N GLY A 259 -11.48 -20.97 -1.84
CA GLY A 259 -12.00 -21.76 -2.96
C GLY A 259 -11.55 -21.29 -4.35
N HIS A 260 -10.87 -20.14 -4.44
CA HIS A 260 -10.28 -19.65 -5.69
C HIS A 260 -8.98 -20.39 -5.98
N THR A 261 -8.95 -21.08 -7.12
CA THR A 261 -7.78 -21.84 -7.58
C THR A 261 -6.95 -21.09 -8.61
N ASP A 262 -7.46 -19.96 -9.10
CA ASP A 262 -6.86 -19.10 -10.12
C ASP A 262 -5.89 -18.05 -9.56
N ILE A 263 -5.90 -17.82 -8.24
CA ILE A 263 -5.01 -16.85 -7.59
C ILE A 263 -3.57 -17.34 -7.64
N ASN A 264 -2.71 -16.56 -8.28
CA ASN A 264 -1.29 -16.83 -8.42
C ASN A 264 -0.49 -15.73 -7.70
N THR A 265 -0.40 -15.83 -6.38
CA THR A 265 0.32 -14.88 -5.54
C THR A 265 1.66 -15.41 -5.12
N HIS A 266 2.69 -14.58 -5.13
CA HIS A 266 4.00 -14.90 -4.57
C HIS A 266 4.27 -14.03 -3.35
N LEU A 267 4.24 -14.64 -2.17
CA LEU A 267 4.45 -13.97 -0.90
C LEU A 267 5.88 -14.19 -0.39
N GLN A 268 6.56 -13.10 -0.04
CA GLN A 268 7.82 -13.13 0.71
C GLN A 268 7.55 -12.60 2.12
N ILE A 269 7.93 -13.37 3.14
CA ILE A 269 7.90 -12.90 4.54
C ILE A 269 9.32 -12.89 5.09
N GLU A 270 9.79 -11.72 5.50
CA GLU A 270 11.17 -11.47 5.86
C GLU A 270 11.27 -10.78 7.23
N ASN A 271 12.01 -11.38 8.17
CA ASN A 271 12.28 -10.76 9.48
C ASN A 271 11.02 -10.37 10.26
N CYS A 272 9.98 -11.19 10.18
CA CYS A 272 8.68 -10.92 10.83
C CYS A 272 8.51 -11.74 12.12
N GLN A 273 7.68 -11.22 13.03
CA GLN A 273 7.29 -11.89 14.26
C GLN A 273 5.76 -11.96 14.38
N PHE A 274 5.19 -13.16 14.34
CA PHE A 274 3.75 -13.37 14.41
C PHE A 274 3.38 -14.21 15.63
N ASN A 275 2.74 -13.57 16.61
CA ASN A 275 2.34 -14.15 17.87
C ASN A 275 0.81 -14.28 17.94
N HIS A 276 0.33 -15.29 18.66
CA HIS A 276 -1.07 -15.62 18.88
C HIS A 276 -1.86 -15.84 17.56
N VAL A 277 -1.22 -16.49 16.58
CA VAL A 277 -1.89 -16.88 15.33
C VAL A 277 -2.66 -18.19 15.54
N LYS A 278 -3.97 -18.21 15.29
CA LYS A 278 -4.84 -19.34 15.64
C LYS A 278 -4.82 -20.48 14.62
N GLU A 279 -4.58 -20.21 13.34
CA GLU A 279 -4.59 -21.22 12.27
C GLU A 279 -3.26 -21.29 11.52
N ALA A 280 -2.97 -20.27 10.71
CA ALA A 280 -1.83 -20.32 9.80
C ALA A 280 -1.22 -18.95 9.51
N VAL A 281 0.08 -18.92 9.20
CA VAL A 281 0.68 -17.71 8.62
C VAL A 281 0.20 -17.51 7.18
N PHE A 282 0.35 -18.51 6.32
CA PHE A 282 -0.13 -18.47 4.93
C PHE A 282 -1.15 -19.57 4.67
N ARG A 283 -2.34 -19.20 4.21
CA ARG A 283 -3.42 -20.13 3.86
C ARG A 283 -3.84 -19.89 2.41
N THR A 284 -3.79 -20.93 1.60
CA THR A 284 -4.27 -20.89 0.22
C THR A 284 -4.99 -22.18 -0.18
N ASP A 285 -5.92 -22.06 -1.12
CA ASP A 285 -6.50 -23.18 -1.86
C ASP A 285 -5.99 -23.21 -3.32
N ALA A 286 -5.24 -22.18 -3.73
CA ALA A 286 -4.73 -22.05 -5.09
C ALA A 286 -3.42 -22.82 -5.23
N PRO A 287 -3.28 -23.73 -6.21
CA PRO A 287 -2.07 -24.51 -6.41
C PRO A 287 -0.88 -23.67 -6.90
N SER A 288 -1.15 -22.50 -7.48
CA SER A 288 -0.11 -21.61 -8.02
C SER A 288 0.41 -20.58 -7.01
N ALA A 289 -0.31 -20.33 -5.91
CA ALA A 289 0.12 -19.36 -4.91
C ALA A 289 1.28 -19.93 -4.08
N MET A 290 2.34 -19.15 -3.90
CA MET A 290 3.57 -19.57 -3.22
C MET A 290 3.93 -18.61 -2.10
N VAL A 291 4.66 -19.14 -1.11
CA VAL A 291 5.26 -18.34 -0.05
C VAL A 291 6.71 -18.73 0.21
N ASN A 292 7.54 -17.74 0.52
CA ASN A 292 8.92 -17.91 0.97
C ASN A 292 9.13 -17.21 2.32
N PHE A 293 9.65 -17.95 3.30
CA PHE A 293 9.96 -17.43 4.63
C PHE A 293 11.47 -17.27 4.85
N THR A 294 11.86 -16.07 5.28
CA THR A 294 13.22 -15.76 5.75
C THR A 294 13.14 -15.15 7.14
N ASN A 295 13.76 -15.79 8.14
CA ASN A 295 13.80 -15.31 9.54
C ASN A 295 12.39 -15.00 10.11
N LEU A 296 11.43 -15.89 9.90
CA LEU A 296 10.09 -15.81 10.50
C LEU A 296 10.10 -16.41 11.90
N ARG A 297 9.67 -15.64 12.90
CA ARG A 297 9.34 -16.15 14.24
C ARG A 297 7.83 -16.23 14.39
N THR A 298 7.30 -17.41 14.69
CA THR A 298 5.84 -17.55 14.87
C THR A 298 5.44 -18.73 15.73
N ASP A 299 4.38 -18.54 16.51
CA ASP A 299 3.68 -19.57 17.28
C ASP A 299 2.48 -20.19 16.53
N ALA A 300 2.23 -19.79 15.27
CA ALA A 300 1.15 -20.34 14.46
C ALA A 300 1.22 -21.88 14.41
N PRO A 301 0.09 -22.60 14.58
CA PRO A 301 0.03 -24.05 14.44
C PRO A 301 0.61 -24.51 13.10
N TYR A 302 0.23 -23.83 12.01
CA TYR A 302 0.81 -24.01 10.69
C TYR A 302 1.52 -22.74 10.23
N GLN A 303 2.71 -22.89 9.66
CA GLN A 303 3.31 -21.80 8.90
C GLN A 303 2.62 -21.70 7.52
N VAL A 304 2.33 -22.85 6.90
CA VAL A 304 1.58 -22.88 5.63
C VAL A 304 0.48 -23.94 5.68
N ILE A 305 -0.69 -23.60 5.16
CA ILE A 305 -1.68 -24.60 4.74
C ILE A 305 -1.99 -24.37 3.26
N ALA A 306 -1.60 -25.33 2.43
CA ALA A 306 -1.69 -25.22 0.97
C ALA A 306 -2.00 -26.58 0.32
N PRO A 307 -2.43 -26.61 -0.97
CA PRO A 307 -2.61 -27.84 -1.73
C PRO A 307 -1.36 -28.73 -1.80
N ASN A 308 -0.17 -28.12 -1.91
CA ASN A 308 1.11 -28.82 -2.04
C ASN A 308 2.20 -28.17 -1.18
N ALA A 309 3.05 -29.00 -0.57
CA ALA A 309 4.19 -28.54 0.23
C ALA A 309 5.26 -27.78 -0.58
N SER A 310 5.35 -27.98 -1.89
CA SER A 310 6.26 -27.22 -2.76
C SER A 310 5.95 -25.72 -2.82
N GLN A 311 4.75 -25.31 -2.40
CA GLN A 311 4.34 -23.91 -2.32
C GLN A 311 4.95 -23.18 -1.11
N ALA A 312 5.63 -23.89 -0.20
CA ALA A 312 5.99 -23.40 1.14
C ALA A 312 7.52 -23.40 1.36
N ILE A 313 8.23 -22.48 0.71
CA ILE A 313 9.69 -22.38 0.81
C ILE A 313 10.08 -21.81 2.19
N GLY A 314 11.01 -22.46 2.88
CA GLY A 314 11.46 -22.06 4.21
C GLY A 314 10.49 -22.41 5.35
N ALA A 315 9.37 -23.07 5.05
CA ALA A 315 8.41 -23.52 6.06
C ALA A 315 8.79 -24.90 6.63
N THR A 316 8.50 -25.09 7.92
CA THR A 316 8.70 -26.34 8.66
C THR A 316 7.41 -26.96 9.15
N ARG A 317 6.34 -26.16 9.30
CA ARG A 317 4.99 -26.62 9.69
C ARG A 317 4.02 -26.39 8.55
N ILE A 318 3.87 -27.40 7.70
CA ILE A 318 3.03 -27.37 6.51
C ILE A 318 1.86 -28.33 6.70
N GLY A 319 0.65 -27.84 6.43
CA GLY A 319 -0.57 -28.62 6.49
C GLY A 319 -1.36 -28.57 5.19
N HIS A 320 -2.43 -29.35 5.15
CA HIS A 320 -3.45 -29.29 4.10
C HIS A 320 -4.82 -29.26 4.74
N LYS A 321 -5.72 -28.46 4.18
CA LYS A 321 -7.13 -28.39 4.58
C LYS A 321 -7.93 -28.06 3.32
N ALA A 322 -8.95 -28.87 3.01
CA ALA A 322 -9.83 -28.59 1.90
C ALA A 322 -10.67 -27.33 2.19
N TYR A 323 -11.06 -26.62 1.14
CA TYR A 323 -12.06 -25.55 1.27
C TYR A 323 -13.41 -26.15 1.66
N SER A 324 -13.99 -25.69 2.77
CA SER A 324 -15.27 -26.21 3.29
C SER A 324 -16.45 -25.27 3.06
N GLY A 325 -16.21 -24.09 2.46
CA GLY A 325 -17.26 -23.12 2.17
C GLY A 325 -17.51 -22.06 3.23
#